data_AF-A0A498M2S1-F1
#
_entry.id   AF-A0A498M2S1-F1
#
_cell.length_a   1.000
_cell.length_b   1.000
_cell.length_c   1.000
_cell.angle_alpha   90.00
_cell.angle_beta   90.00
_cell.angle_gamma   90.00
#
_symmetry.space_group_name_H-M   'P 1'
#
loop_
_entity.id
_entity.type
_entity.pdbx_description
1 polymer ?
#
loop_
_entity_poly.entity_id
_entity_poly.type
_entity_poly.pdbx_seq_one_letter_code
_entity_poly.pdbx_strand_id
1 'polypeptide(L)'
;MIIQECKEKVVLIVGHSFVKWAERRAEAAWEPNLGLRSTNVQWYGKGGMKWSQILPAVLSTGLRPDVLLIHVGGNDLGLQRSVDLLSSMKEDISALQKITSATVMFSSITERCVWRWGDGRKLNKARKFVDSAMAQFMADTGGVFIDNKEIKHERGELFSAYMDK
;
A
#
# COMPACT_ATOMS: atom_id res chain seq x y z
N MET A 1 39.41 8.02 11.69
CA MET A 1 38.35 7.11 11.23
C MET A 1 37.03 7.75 11.61
N ILE A 2 36.39 8.46 10.68
CA ILE A 2 35.09 9.10 10.94
C ILE A 2 34.05 8.00 10.74
N ILE A 3 33.41 7.59 11.84
CA ILE A 3 32.22 6.74 11.77
C ILE A 3 31.13 7.65 11.19
N GLN A 4 30.79 7.46 9.92
CA GLN A 4 29.59 8.04 9.34
C GLN A 4 28.41 7.46 10.12
N GLU A 5 27.75 8.25 10.97
CA GLU A 5 26.46 7.87 11.53
C GLU A 5 25.50 7.65 10.35
N CYS A 6 25.14 6.39 10.08
CA CYS A 6 24.08 6.07 9.14
C CYS A 6 22.78 6.55 9.76
N LYS A 7 22.32 7.75 9.37
CA LYS A 7 21.02 8.28 9.77
C LYS A 7 19.95 7.22 9.55
N GLU A 8 19.24 6.88 10.61
CA GLU A 8 18.14 5.92 10.58
C GLU A 8 17.07 6.40 9.60
N LYS A 9 16.65 5.52 8.68
CA LYS A 9 15.64 5.82 7.67
C LYS A 9 14.25 5.58 8.22
N VAL A 10 13.36 6.57 8.09
CA VAL A 10 11.97 6.42 8.51
C VAL A 10 11.13 5.96 7.33
N VAL A 11 10.48 4.80 7.46
CA VAL A 11 9.57 4.25 6.45
C VAL A 11 8.16 4.28 7.02
N LEU A 12 7.25 5.01 6.40
CA LEU A 12 5.83 4.99 6.77
C LEU A 12 5.07 4.07 5.83
N ILE A 13 4.47 3.00 6.37
CA ILE A 13 3.61 2.08 5.63
C ILE A 13 2.15 2.38 5.98
N VAL A 14 1.39 2.89 5.02
CA VAL A 14 -0.03 3.21 5.17
C VAL A 14 -0.86 2.22 4.37
N GLY A 15 -1.86 1.60 4.99
CA GLY A 15 -2.74 0.72 4.25
C GLY A 15 -3.97 0.22 4.98
N HIS A 16 -4.68 -0.67 4.28
CA HIS A 16 -5.87 -1.30 4.85
C HIS A 16 -5.51 -2.48 5.77
N SER A 17 -6.43 -3.45 5.89
CA SER A 17 -6.28 -4.65 6.71
C SER A 17 -4.97 -5.42 6.50
N PHE A 18 -4.39 -5.44 5.29
CA PHE A 18 -3.14 -6.17 5.03
C PHE A 18 -1.97 -5.56 5.80
N VAL A 19 -1.84 -4.22 5.77
CA VAL A 19 -0.81 -3.50 6.56
C VAL A 19 -1.05 -3.69 8.05
N LYS A 20 -2.30 -3.59 8.51
CA LYS A 20 -2.66 -3.84 9.92
C LYS A 20 -2.25 -5.24 10.40
N TRP A 21 -2.45 -6.27 9.58
CA TRP A 21 -2.08 -7.63 9.93
C TRP A 21 -0.59 -7.89 9.78
N ALA A 22 0.07 -7.25 8.82
CA ALA A 22 1.52 -7.30 8.65
C ALA A 22 2.24 -6.71 9.87
N GLU A 23 1.80 -5.55 10.36
CA GLU A 23 2.29 -4.93 11.61
C GLU A 23 2.21 -5.91 12.78
N ARG A 24 1.02 -6.47 13.05
CA ARG A 24 0.81 -7.44 14.14
C ARG A 24 1.69 -8.67 14.01
N ARG A 25 1.92 -9.15 12.78
CA ARG A 25 2.77 -10.31 12.51
C ARG A 25 4.25 -9.97 12.76
N ALA A 26 4.69 -8.79 12.33
CA ALA A 26 6.05 -8.27 12.55
C ALA A 26 6.34 -8.09 14.05
N GLU A 27 5.39 -7.51 14.80
CA GLU A 27 5.47 -7.39 16.26
C GLU A 27 5.56 -8.76 16.95
N ALA A 28 4.68 -9.71 16.59
CA ALA A 28 4.68 -11.05 17.16
C ALA A 28 5.97 -11.84 16.85
N ALA A 29 6.64 -11.51 15.75
CA ALA A 29 7.93 -12.07 15.36
C ALA A 29 9.13 -11.34 15.99
N TRP A 30 8.90 -10.27 16.77
CA TRP A 30 9.94 -9.38 17.30
C TRP A 30 10.79 -8.70 16.19
N GLU A 31 10.18 -8.48 15.02
CA GLU A 31 10.79 -7.84 13.86
C GLU A 31 9.95 -6.66 13.35
N PRO A 32 9.66 -5.63 14.19
CA PRO A 32 8.81 -4.51 13.79
C PRO A 32 9.36 -3.71 12.59
N ASN A 33 10.67 -3.79 12.36
CA ASN A 33 11.38 -3.17 11.23
C ASN A 33 11.67 -4.14 10.08
N LEU A 34 11.02 -5.31 10.04
CA LEU A 34 11.14 -6.31 8.98
C LEU A 34 12.57 -6.81 8.75
N GLY A 35 13.37 -6.87 9.82
CA GLY A 35 14.78 -7.26 9.75
C GLY A 35 15.70 -6.24 9.06
N LEU A 36 15.19 -5.07 8.66
CA LEU A 36 15.97 -4.01 8.03
C LEU A 36 16.85 -3.32 9.06
N ARG A 37 18.14 -3.14 8.74
CA ARG A 37 19.09 -2.41 9.57
C ARG A 37 18.95 -0.90 9.34
N SER A 38 19.19 -0.10 10.38
CA SER A 38 19.15 1.37 10.33
C SER A 38 17.86 1.92 9.74
N THR A 39 16.73 1.25 10.00
CA THR A 39 15.41 1.60 9.48
C THR A 39 14.40 1.54 10.61
N ASN A 40 13.61 2.59 10.73
CA ASN A 40 12.46 2.68 11.61
C ASN A 40 11.18 2.61 10.78
N VAL A 41 10.48 1.47 10.85
CA VAL A 41 9.20 1.27 10.17
C VAL A 41 8.07 1.75 11.08
N GLN A 42 7.33 2.72 10.56
CA GLN A 42 6.12 3.27 11.15
C GLN A 42 4.92 2.70 10.41
N TRP A 43 4.00 2.10 11.14
CA TRP A 43 2.85 1.39 10.60
C TRP A 43 1.58 2.23 10.78
N TYR A 44 0.77 2.34 9.72
CA TYR A 44 -0.58 2.90 9.77
C TYR A 44 -1.55 1.96 9.05
N GLY A 45 -1.99 0.92 9.76
CA GLY A 45 -2.94 -0.07 9.25
C GLY A 45 -4.37 0.17 9.75
N LYS A 46 -5.32 0.52 8.87
CA LYS A 46 -6.74 0.67 9.23
C LYS A 46 -7.65 -0.28 8.45
N GLY A 47 -8.38 -1.14 9.16
CA GLY A 47 -9.35 -2.06 8.54
C GLY A 47 -10.37 -1.33 7.68
N GLY A 48 -10.62 -1.83 6.46
CA GLY A 48 -11.60 -1.25 5.53
C GLY A 48 -11.23 0.11 4.93
N MET A 49 -9.98 0.58 5.12
CA MET A 49 -9.51 1.85 4.56
C MET A 49 -9.75 1.90 3.04
N LYS A 50 -10.32 3.01 2.60
CA LYS A 50 -10.55 3.38 1.19
C LYS A 50 -9.54 4.41 0.74
N TRP A 51 -9.38 4.58 -0.57
CA TRP A 51 -8.41 5.51 -1.15
C TRP A 51 -8.58 6.94 -0.66
N SER A 52 -9.82 7.43 -0.57
CA SER A 52 -10.13 8.80 -0.11
C SER A 52 -9.63 9.14 1.31
N GLN A 53 -9.18 8.14 2.07
CA GLN A 53 -8.63 8.31 3.41
C GLN A 53 -7.11 8.41 3.43
N ILE A 54 -6.41 8.21 2.31
CA ILE A 54 -4.94 8.18 2.26
C ILE A 54 -4.33 9.52 2.63
N LEU A 55 -4.69 10.59 1.92
CA LEU A 55 -4.13 11.92 2.16
C LEU A 55 -4.31 12.38 3.61
N PRO A 56 -5.54 12.35 4.19
CA PRO A 56 -5.71 12.72 5.60
C PRO A 56 -4.99 11.76 6.56
N ALA A 57 -4.91 10.46 6.27
CA ALA A 57 -4.19 9.50 7.11
C ALA A 57 -2.70 9.84 7.18
N VAL A 58 -2.04 10.03 6.03
CA VAL A 58 -0.62 10.40 5.95
C VAL A 58 -0.36 11.70 6.72
N LEU A 59 -1.16 12.73 6.47
CA LEU A 59 -1.02 14.03 7.14
C LEU A 59 -1.23 13.93 8.65
N SER A 60 -2.19 13.11 9.11
CA SER A 60 -2.49 12.95 10.53
C SER A 60 -1.36 12.31 11.34
N THR A 61 -0.44 11.60 10.69
CA THR A 61 0.71 10.99 11.39
C THR A 61 1.70 12.05 11.91
N GLY A 62 1.76 13.22 11.28
CA GLY A 62 2.79 14.23 11.54
C GLY A 62 4.22 13.78 11.20
N LEU A 63 4.38 12.58 10.61
CA LEU A 63 5.68 12.01 10.30
C LEU A 63 6.25 12.65 9.02
N ARG A 64 7.59 12.73 8.99
CA ARG A 64 8.36 13.10 7.79
C ARG A 64 9.19 11.90 7.35
N PRO A 65 8.57 10.91 6.68
CA PRO A 65 9.29 9.70 6.30
C PRO A 65 10.31 9.98 5.20
N ASP A 66 11.34 9.14 5.12
CA ASP A 66 12.21 9.02 3.94
C ASP A 66 11.51 8.21 2.83
N VAL A 67 10.65 7.27 3.20
CA VAL A 67 9.86 6.43 2.27
C VAL A 67 8.41 6.37 2.73
N LEU A 68 7.48 6.66 1.83
CA LEU A 68 6.04 6.49 2.05
C LEU A 68 5.53 5.35 1.19
N LEU A 69 5.20 4.22 1.81
CA LEU A 69 4.62 3.06 1.15
C LEU A 69 3.10 3.03 1.34
N ILE A 70 2.36 3.07 0.23
CA ILE A 70 0.89 3.09 0.21
C ILE A 70 0.37 1.75 -0.30
N HIS A 71 -0.49 1.10 0.49
CA HIS A 71 -1.13 -0.17 0.14
C HIS A 71 -2.65 -0.11 0.38
N VAL A 72 -3.35 0.52 -0.56
CA VAL A 72 -4.82 0.74 -0.57
C VAL A 72 -5.37 0.70 -2.00
N GLY A 73 -6.69 0.66 -2.16
CA GLY A 73 -7.40 0.75 -3.45
C GLY A 73 -8.33 -0.45 -3.70
N GLY A 74 -8.01 -1.62 -3.15
CA GLY A 74 -8.84 -2.81 -3.32
C GLY A 74 -10.23 -2.73 -2.70
N ASN A 75 -10.45 -1.86 -1.70
CA ASN A 75 -11.77 -1.65 -1.10
C ASN A 75 -12.66 -0.70 -1.91
N ASP A 76 -12.08 0.01 -2.87
CA ASP A 76 -12.75 1.00 -3.72
C ASP A 76 -13.28 0.36 -5.02
N LEU A 77 -12.70 -0.78 -5.42
CA LEU A 77 -13.15 -1.53 -6.58
C LEU A 77 -14.59 -2.04 -6.39
N GLY A 78 -15.45 -1.69 -7.35
CA GLY A 78 -16.89 -1.99 -7.34
C GLY A 78 -17.76 -0.97 -6.58
N LEU A 79 -17.16 -0.05 -5.82
CA LEU A 79 -17.87 1.08 -5.20
C LEU A 79 -17.96 2.31 -6.10
N GLN A 80 -16.97 2.48 -6.97
CA GLN A 80 -16.87 3.57 -7.93
C GLN A 80 -16.26 3.07 -9.24
N ARG A 81 -16.33 3.88 -10.30
CA ARG A 81 -15.71 3.51 -11.58
C ARG A 81 -14.20 3.53 -11.42
N SER A 82 -13.53 2.57 -12.05
CA SER A 82 -12.07 2.44 -11.97
C SER A 82 -11.32 3.65 -12.52
N VAL A 83 -11.91 4.36 -13.49
CA VAL A 83 -11.35 5.61 -14.02
C VAL A 83 -11.41 6.76 -13.02
N ASP A 84 -12.48 6.85 -12.21
CA ASP A 84 -12.62 7.88 -11.19
C ASP A 84 -11.62 7.61 -10.06
N LEU A 85 -11.56 6.36 -9.60
CA LEU A 85 -10.56 5.92 -8.62
C LEU A 85 -9.14 6.23 -9.10
N LEU A 86 -8.82 5.90 -10.36
CA LEU A 86 -7.51 6.17 -10.95
C LEU A 86 -7.19 7.68 -10.99
N SER A 87 -8.17 8.52 -11.31
CA SER A 87 -7.97 9.99 -11.31
C SER A 87 -7.62 10.48 -9.91
N SER A 88 -8.42 10.11 -8.90
CA SER A 88 -8.16 10.49 -7.51
C SER A 88 -6.82 9.95 -7.01
N MET A 89 -6.44 8.73 -7.42
CA MET A 89 -5.14 8.16 -7.08
C MET A 89 -3.96 8.98 -7.58
N LYS A 90 -4.02 9.41 -8.85
CA LYS A 90 -2.98 10.23 -9.46
C LYS A 90 -2.91 11.61 -8.82
N GLU A 91 -4.05 12.24 -8.59
CA GLU A 91 -4.15 13.56 -7.95
C GLU A 91 -3.56 13.54 -6.55
N ASP A 92 -3.96 12.57 -5.71
CA ASP A 92 -3.48 12.45 -4.33
C ASP A 92 -1.98 12.11 -4.27
N ILE A 93 -1.49 11.22 -5.13
CA ILE A 93 -0.05 10.90 -5.19
C ILE A 93 0.76 12.13 -5.63
N SER A 94 0.30 12.86 -6.66
CA SER A 94 0.95 14.11 -7.06
C SER A 94 0.95 15.15 -5.95
N ALA A 95 -0.13 15.24 -5.15
CA ALA A 95 -0.17 16.11 -4.00
C ALA A 95 0.85 15.67 -2.94
N LEU A 96 0.91 14.38 -2.62
CA LEU A 96 1.89 13.82 -1.69
C LEU A 96 3.34 14.10 -2.14
N GLN A 97 3.68 13.81 -3.39
CA GLN A 97 5.01 14.06 -3.96
C GLN A 97 5.42 15.54 -3.91
N LYS A 98 4.46 16.48 -3.93
CA LYS A 98 4.74 17.92 -3.80
C LYS A 98 4.99 18.36 -2.36
N ILE A 99 4.36 17.71 -1.38
CA ILE A 99 4.41 18.15 0.02
C ILE A 99 5.45 17.37 0.85
N THR A 100 5.90 16.21 0.37
CA THR A 100 6.91 15.39 1.05
C THR A 100 8.18 15.26 0.23
N SER A 101 9.33 15.15 0.91
CA SER A 101 10.61 14.75 0.29
C SER A 101 10.78 13.23 0.22
N ALA A 102 9.80 12.46 0.70
CA ALA A 102 9.88 11.00 0.74
C ALA A 102 9.81 10.40 -0.66
N THR A 103 10.47 9.26 -0.86
CA THR A 103 10.17 8.39 -2.00
C THR A 103 8.76 7.80 -1.81
N VAL A 104 7.81 8.23 -2.64
CA VAL A 104 6.45 7.69 -2.63
C VAL A 104 6.41 6.38 -3.40
N MET A 105 5.94 5.33 -2.73
CA MET A 105 5.80 3.98 -3.28
C MET A 105 4.33 3.57 -3.24
N PHE A 106 3.85 3.00 -4.34
CA PHE A 106 2.51 2.41 -4.42
C PHE A 106 2.62 0.91 -4.61
N SER A 107 2.03 0.15 -3.68
CA SER A 107 1.96 -1.30 -3.75
C SER A 107 0.72 -1.72 -4.54
N SER A 108 0.90 -2.63 -5.49
CA SER A 108 -0.18 -3.08 -6.37
C SER A 108 -1.37 -3.60 -5.55
N ILE A 109 -2.57 -3.33 -6.05
CA ILE A 109 -3.79 -3.77 -5.39
C ILE A 109 -3.78 -5.30 -5.36
N THR A 110 -3.85 -5.89 -4.17
CA THR A 110 -3.81 -7.34 -4.01
C THR A 110 -5.04 -8.00 -4.64
N GLU A 111 -4.80 -9.11 -5.33
CA GLU A 111 -5.88 -9.97 -5.81
C GLU A 111 -6.65 -10.60 -4.64
N ARG A 112 -7.96 -10.78 -4.80
CA ARG A 112 -8.82 -11.34 -3.75
C ARG A 112 -9.63 -12.50 -4.31
N CYS A 113 -9.84 -13.53 -3.49
CA CYS A 113 -10.75 -14.63 -3.80
C CYS A 113 -12.21 -14.15 -3.85
N VAL A 114 -12.57 -13.20 -2.97
CA VAL A 114 -13.91 -12.62 -2.89
C VAL A 114 -13.81 -11.10 -2.91
N TRP A 115 -14.60 -10.51 -3.80
CA TRP A 115 -14.78 -9.06 -3.88
C TRP A 115 -16.14 -8.68 -3.30
N ARG A 116 -16.17 -7.59 -2.52
CA ARG A 116 -17.38 -7.21 -1.77
C ARG A 116 -18.48 -6.60 -2.64
N TRP A 117 -18.12 -5.96 -3.74
CA TRP A 117 -19.00 -5.03 -4.47
C TRP A 117 -19.15 -5.37 -5.96
N GLY A 118 -19.08 -6.66 -6.32
CA GLY A 118 -19.35 -7.06 -7.70
C GLY A 118 -18.74 -8.40 -8.09
N ASP A 119 -18.87 -8.69 -9.38
CA ASP A 119 -18.32 -9.90 -9.99
C ASP A 119 -16.78 -9.89 -9.95
N GLY A 120 -16.21 -10.97 -9.40
CA GLY A 120 -14.77 -11.05 -9.18
C GLY A 120 -13.92 -11.02 -10.45
N ARG A 121 -14.42 -11.55 -11.57
CA ARG A 121 -13.69 -11.47 -12.86
C ARG A 121 -13.62 -10.04 -13.37
N LYS A 122 -14.75 -9.31 -13.32
CA LYS A 122 -14.79 -7.88 -13.69
C LYS A 122 -13.91 -7.05 -12.77
N LEU A 123 -13.95 -7.29 -11.47
CA LEU A 123 -13.14 -6.53 -10.50
C LEU A 123 -11.65 -6.86 -10.58
N ASN A 124 -11.26 -8.10 -10.90
CA ASN A 124 -9.87 -8.43 -11.21
C ASN A 124 -9.39 -7.75 -12.50
N LYS A 125 -10.25 -7.60 -13.52
CA LYS A 125 -9.90 -6.83 -14.73
C LYS A 125 -9.73 -5.34 -14.41
N ALA A 126 -10.64 -4.78 -13.62
CA ALA A 126 -10.57 -3.40 -13.14
C ALA A 126 -9.28 -3.15 -12.32
N ARG A 127 -8.94 -4.07 -11.41
CA ARG A 127 -7.69 -4.06 -10.63
C ARG A 127 -6.48 -3.99 -11.55
N LYS A 128 -6.35 -4.93 -12.50
CA LYS A 128 -5.23 -4.96 -13.46
C LYS A 128 -5.13 -3.67 -14.26
N PHE A 129 -6.25 -3.11 -14.70
CA PHE A 129 -6.28 -1.80 -15.37
C PHE A 129 -5.72 -0.68 -14.48
N VAL A 130 -6.18 -0.56 -13.24
CA VAL A 130 -5.70 0.45 -12.29
C VAL A 130 -4.22 0.26 -12.00
N ASP A 131 -3.79 -0.97 -11.70
CA ASP A 131 -2.39 -1.29 -11.41
C ASP A 131 -1.47 -0.97 -12.59
N SER A 132 -1.83 -1.36 -13.81
CA SER A 132 -1.05 -1.01 -15.02
C SER A 132 -0.93 0.50 -15.23
N ALA A 133 -2.03 1.24 -15.07
CA ALA A 133 -2.03 2.68 -15.24
C ALA A 133 -1.25 3.41 -14.13
N MET A 134 -1.31 2.90 -12.90
CA MET A 134 -0.52 3.42 -11.79
C MET A 134 0.95 3.07 -11.91
N ALA A 135 1.31 1.89 -12.40
CA ALA A 135 2.70 1.52 -12.65
C ALA A 135 3.36 2.49 -13.64
N GLN A 136 2.69 2.78 -14.76
CA GLN A 136 3.17 3.78 -15.72
C GLN A 136 3.26 5.17 -15.08
N PHE A 137 2.21 5.62 -14.41
CA PHE A 137 2.19 6.93 -13.77
C PHE A 137 3.29 7.12 -12.72
N MET A 138 3.52 6.12 -11.86
CA MET A 138 4.58 6.17 -10.86
C MET A 138 5.96 6.26 -11.52
N ALA A 139 6.19 5.50 -12.60
CA ALA A 139 7.43 5.59 -13.36
C ALA A 139 7.63 7.00 -13.97
N ASP A 140 6.57 7.58 -14.54
CA ASP A 140 6.62 8.90 -15.18
C ASP A 140 6.83 10.05 -14.19
N THR A 141 6.35 9.91 -12.95
CA THR A 141 6.42 10.96 -11.91
C THR A 141 7.54 10.75 -10.88
N GLY A 142 8.42 9.77 -11.09
CA GLY A 142 9.54 9.48 -10.20
C GLY A 142 9.16 8.80 -8.88
N GLY A 143 7.97 8.21 -8.81
CA GLY A 143 7.57 7.29 -7.75
C GLY A 143 8.03 5.85 -8.01
N VAL A 144 7.75 4.96 -7.08
CA VAL A 144 8.02 3.52 -7.23
C VAL A 144 6.71 2.73 -7.21
N PHE A 145 6.54 1.82 -8.17
CA PHE A 145 5.45 0.85 -8.15
C PHE A 145 5.98 -0.52 -7.71
N ILE A 146 5.35 -1.10 -6.68
CA ILE A 146 5.71 -2.43 -6.17
C ILE A 146 4.65 -3.43 -6.65
N ASP A 147 5.04 -4.34 -7.54
CA ASP A 147 4.14 -5.36 -8.04
C ASP A 147 4.17 -6.63 -7.19
N ASN A 148 3.07 -6.90 -6.48
CA ASN A 148 2.86 -8.10 -5.66
C ASN A 148 2.47 -9.34 -6.49
N LYS A 149 3.22 -9.65 -7.57
CA LYS A 149 2.91 -10.77 -8.50
C LYS A 149 2.80 -12.12 -7.81
N GLU A 150 3.45 -12.30 -6.67
CA GLU A 150 3.50 -13.54 -5.90
C GLU A 150 2.27 -13.76 -5.00
N ILE A 151 1.43 -12.73 -4.80
CA ILE A 151 0.20 -12.81 -3.99
C ILE A 151 -1.00 -12.98 -4.93
N LYS A 152 -1.23 -14.22 -5.35
CA LYS A 152 -2.32 -14.62 -6.27
C LYS A 152 -3.40 -15.39 -5.54
N HIS A 153 -4.66 -15.21 -5.92
CA HIS A 153 -5.79 -15.95 -5.33
C HIS A 153 -5.68 -17.48 -5.50
N GLU A 154 -4.98 -17.94 -6.53
CA GLU A 154 -4.70 -19.36 -6.80
C GLU A 154 -3.85 -20.02 -5.72
N ARG A 155 -3.12 -19.22 -4.94
CA ARG A 155 -2.37 -19.65 -3.76
C ARG A 155 -3.27 -19.68 -2.54
N GLY A 156 -4.25 -20.58 -2.56
CA GLY A 156 -5.27 -20.71 -1.51
C GLY A 156 -4.69 -20.85 -0.10
N GLU A 157 -3.47 -21.38 0.04
CA GLU A 157 -2.74 -21.46 1.31
C GLU A 157 -2.51 -20.07 1.96
N LEU A 158 -2.31 -19.02 1.16
CA LEU A 158 -2.12 -17.65 1.64
C LEU A 158 -3.42 -17.04 2.19
N PHE A 159 -4.58 -17.63 1.88
CA PHE A 159 -5.91 -17.16 2.28
C PHE A 159 -6.64 -18.14 3.22
N SER A 160 -6.06 -19.32 3.47
CA SER A 160 -6.69 -20.44 4.20
C SER A 160 -7.04 -20.12 5.66
N ALA A 161 -6.30 -19.24 6.33
CA ALA A 161 -6.63 -18.80 7.69
C ALA A 161 -7.95 -18.00 7.80
N TYR A 162 -8.59 -17.67 6.67
CA TYR A 162 -9.89 -16.99 6.62
C TYR A 162 -11.09 -17.93 6.42
N MET A 163 -10.87 -19.24 6.20
CA MET A 163 -11.94 -20.20 5.91
C MET A 163 -12.26 -21.17 7.07
N ASP A 164 -11.49 -21.12 8.16
CA ASP A 164 -11.75 -21.91 9.39
C ASP A 164 -12.55 -21.11 10.44
N LYS A 165 -13.67 -20.53 10.04
CA LYS A 165 -14.67 -19.97 10.97
C LYS A 165 -16.09 -20.38 10.62
#